data_AF-A0A9X9Y1M9-F1
#
_entry.id   AF-A0A9X9Y1M9-F1
#
_cell.length_a   1.000
_cell.length_b   1.000
_cell.length_c   1.000
_cell.angle_alpha   90.00
_cell.angle_beta   90.00
_cell.angle_gamma   90.00
#
_symmetry.space_group_name_H-M   'P 1'
#
loop_
_entity.id
_entity.type
_entity.pdbx_description
1 polymer ?
#
loop_
_entity_poly.entity_id
_entity_poly.type
_entity_poly.pdbx_seq_one_letter_code
_entity_poly.pdbx_strand_id
1 'polypeptide(L)'
;MLVDGMTAANDLGLTDAVPAKIVVHTDARKQPIKLGNVTITFRLTAASKLFWAGRPAMRVIQALHWLRDLLVREGESDRVRQKLAKLFGDPPTGPPLKADINVGKTALPTWMWEFLKPLIEGDTNVQDRYVDANYAADDDHRHHLAAGARPRDDPTKKVQSAKRSRVRKT
;
A
#
# COMPACT_ATOMS: atom_id res chain seq x y z
N MET A 1 6.03 25.13 -6.89
CA MET A 1 5.90 24.09 -7.94
C MET A 1 5.00 22.97 -7.43
N LEU A 2 4.16 22.41 -8.30
CA LEU A 2 3.20 21.35 -8.00
C LEU A 2 3.36 20.24 -9.03
N VAL A 3 3.52 18.99 -8.60
CA VAL A 3 3.74 17.83 -9.49
C VAL A 3 2.39 17.28 -9.96
N ASP A 4 2.34 16.64 -11.13
CA ASP A 4 1.12 15.98 -11.59
C ASP A 4 0.76 14.76 -10.74
N GLY A 5 -0.53 14.40 -10.77
CA GLY A 5 -1.06 13.35 -9.92
C GLY A 5 -0.56 11.94 -10.23
N MET A 6 -0.18 11.64 -11.48
CA MET A 6 0.34 10.32 -11.85
C MET A 6 1.76 10.14 -11.30
N THR A 7 2.63 11.15 -11.48
CA THR A 7 3.96 11.15 -10.87
C THR A 7 3.86 11.14 -9.35
N ALA A 8 2.96 11.93 -8.76
CA ALA A 8 2.77 11.91 -7.31
C ALA A 8 2.28 10.55 -6.80
N ALA A 9 1.41 9.85 -7.54
CA ALA A 9 0.96 8.51 -7.19
C ALA A 9 2.08 7.47 -7.31
N ASN A 10 2.96 7.59 -8.30
CA ASN A 10 4.13 6.72 -8.45
C ASN A 10 5.15 6.97 -7.32
N ASP A 11 5.47 8.24 -7.03
CA ASP A 11 6.38 8.65 -5.94
C ASP A 11 5.97 8.07 -4.58
N LEU A 12 4.65 7.98 -4.33
CA LEU A 12 4.08 7.41 -3.11
C LEU A 12 3.91 5.88 -3.15
N GLY A 13 4.32 5.24 -4.23
CA GLY A 13 4.15 3.81 -4.47
C GLY A 13 2.68 3.39 -4.55
N LEU A 14 1.75 4.31 -4.85
CA LEU A 14 0.33 4.01 -5.02
C LEU A 14 0.05 3.36 -6.39
N THR A 15 0.93 3.59 -7.37
CA THR A 15 0.92 2.92 -8.68
C THR A 15 2.32 2.52 -9.10
N ASP A 16 2.42 1.44 -9.89
CA ASP A 16 3.67 0.97 -10.50
C ASP A 16 3.88 1.55 -11.91
N ALA A 17 2.92 2.36 -12.40
CA ALA A 17 2.99 2.98 -13.71
C ALA A 17 4.08 4.06 -13.76
N VAL A 18 5.08 3.89 -14.61
CA VAL A 18 6.17 4.87 -14.79
C VAL A 18 5.78 5.90 -15.87
N PRO A 19 5.79 7.21 -15.56
CA PRO A 19 5.47 8.25 -16.53
C PRO A 19 6.56 8.42 -17.60
N ALA A 20 6.20 8.38 -18.88
CA ALA A 20 7.08 8.85 -19.96
C ALA A 20 7.19 10.39 -20.00
N LYS A 21 6.22 11.09 -19.38
CA LYS A 21 6.14 12.55 -19.32
C LYS A 21 5.64 12.99 -17.95
N ILE A 22 6.36 13.93 -17.34
CA ILE A 22 6.03 14.56 -16.05
C ILE A 22 5.55 15.98 -16.31
N VAL A 23 4.49 16.42 -15.65
CA VAL A 23 3.95 17.77 -15.74
C VAL A 23 4.08 18.47 -14.39
N VAL A 24 4.79 19.59 -14.36
CA VAL A 24 4.94 20.40 -13.15
C VAL A 24 4.23 21.74 -13.35
N HIS A 25 3.26 22.02 -12.49
CA HIS A 25 2.57 23.30 -12.45
C HIS A 25 3.41 24.33 -11.68
N THR A 26 3.58 25.52 -12.27
CA THR A 26 4.44 26.58 -11.76
C THR A 26 3.82 27.95 -12.01
N ASP A 27 4.21 28.93 -11.21
CA ASP A 27 3.84 30.35 -11.28
C ASP A 27 4.71 31.15 -12.27
N ALA A 28 5.85 30.59 -12.68
CA ALA A 28 6.74 31.15 -13.69
C ALA A 28 6.88 30.22 -14.91
N ARG A 29 7.18 30.81 -16.07
CA ARG A 29 7.53 30.04 -17.28
C ARG A 29 8.90 29.40 -17.10
N LYS A 30 9.00 28.11 -17.41
CA LYS A 30 10.26 27.35 -17.42
C LYS A 30 10.32 26.46 -18.65
N GLN A 31 11.53 26.27 -19.19
CA GLN A 31 11.74 25.40 -20.34
C GLN A 31 11.60 23.93 -19.95
N PRO A 32 11.02 23.07 -20.80
CA PRO A 32 10.99 21.64 -20.57
C PRO A 32 12.40 21.06 -20.40
N ILE A 33 12.55 20.08 -19.51
CA ILE A 33 13.82 19.39 -19.25
C ILE A 33 13.65 17.93 -19.67
N LYS A 34 14.61 17.40 -20.43
CA LYS A 34 14.70 15.97 -20.73
C LYS A 34 15.69 15.31 -19.78
N LEU A 35 15.25 14.23 -19.13
CA LEU A 35 16.08 13.41 -18.25
C LEU A 35 16.00 11.97 -18.75
N GLY A 36 17.01 11.55 -19.51
CA GLY A 36 16.97 10.26 -20.20
C GLY A 36 15.73 10.13 -21.10
N ASN A 37 14.91 9.11 -20.84
CA ASN A 37 13.68 8.82 -21.60
C ASN A 37 12.44 9.54 -21.06
N VAL A 38 12.58 10.37 -20.01
CA VAL A 38 11.49 11.09 -19.37
C VAL A 38 11.58 12.57 -19.70
N THR A 39 10.45 13.19 -20.03
CA THR A 39 10.37 14.64 -20.28
C THR A 39 9.58 15.34 -19.19
N ILE A 40 10.18 16.31 -18.51
CA ILE A 40 9.54 17.20 -17.55
C ILE A 40 9.06 18.45 -18.27
N THR A 41 7.76 18.73 -18.21
CA THR A 41 7.14 19.90 -18.82
C THR A 41 6.55 20.82 -17.75
N PHE A 42 6.74 22.13 -17.92
CA PHE A 42 6.26 23.12 -16.95
C PHE A 42 5.01 23.81 -17.49
N ARG A 43 3.90 23.77 -16.72
CA ARG A 43 2.66 24.48 -17.05
C ARG A 43 2.43 25.67 -16.14
N LEU A 44 2.25 26.83 -16.75
CA LEU A 44 1.87 28.04 -16.03
C LEU A 44 0.44 27.88 -15.48
N THR A 45 0.26 28.07 -14.18
CA THR A 45 -1.02 27.84 -13.51
C THR A 45 -1.32 28.97 -12.54
N ALA A 46 -2.60 29.37 -12.46
CA ALA A 46 -3.05 30.38 -11.53
C ALA A 46 -2.70 30.02 -10.07
N ALA A 47 -2.35 31.03 -9.27
CA ALA A 47 -1.93 30.87 -7.87
C ALA A 47 -2.98 30.12 -7.01
N SER A 48 -4.27 30.27 -7.33
CA SER A 48 -5.37 29.54 -6.67
C SER A 48 -5.22 28.02 -6.75
N LYS A 49 -4.65 27.48 -7.83
CA LYS A 49 -4.42 26.03 -7.99
C LYS A 49 -3.08 25.58 -7.39
N LEU A 50 -2.26 26.52 -6.92
CA LEU A 50 -0.94 26.27 -6.32
C LEU A 50 -0.97 26.29 -4.79
N PHE A 51 -2.14 26.30 -4.14
CA PHE A 51 -2.26 26.29 -2.67
C PHE A 51 -1.41 25.19 -2.00
N TRP A 52 -1.38 23.99 -2.60
CA TRP A 52 -0.60 22.85 -2.09
C TRP A 52 0.86 22.85 -2.54
N ALA A 53 1.28 23.78 -3.41
CA ALA A 53 2.64 23.80 -3.92
C ALA A 53 3.65 24.03 -2.79
N GLY A 54 4.66 23.17 -2.70
CA GLY A 54 5.71 23.25 -1.67
C GLY A 54 5.27 22.80 -0.27
N ARG A 55 4.02 22.37 -0.08
CA ARG A 55 3.52 21.87 1.20
C ARG A 55 3.79 20.36 1.36
N PRO A 56 4.01 19.84 2.60
CA PRO A 56 4.25 18.42 2.84
C PRO A 56 3.20 17.47 2.24
N ALA A 57 1.91 17.81 2.32
CA ALA A 57 0.83 16.95 1.83
C ALA A 57 0.64 16.99 0.31
N MET A 58 1.38 17.84 -0.41
CA MET A 58 1.19 18.11 -1.84
C MET A 58 1.06 16.83 -2.69
N ARG A 59 2.00 15.90 -2.51
CA ARG A 59 2.03 14.64 -3.27
C ARG A 59 0.80 13.78 -3.00
N VAL A 60 0.34 13.70 -1.75
CA VAL A 60 -0.84 12.92 -1.39
C VAL A 60 -2.07 13.49 -2.08
N ILE A 61 -2.25 14.82 -2.03
CA ILE A 61 -3.41 15.48 -2.65
C ILE A 61 -3.41 15.30 -4.18
N GLN A 62 -2.26 15.47 -4.83
CA GLN A 62 -2.15 15.28 -6.28
C GLN A 62 -2.39 13.83 -6.69
N ALA A 63 -1.82 12.87 -5.95
CA ALA A 63 -2.01 11.46 -6.20
C ALA A 63 -3.49 11.06 -6.08
N LEU A 64 -4.19 11.52 -5.04
CA LEU A 64 -5.60 11.23 -4.84
C LEU A 64 -6.48 11.83 -5.94
N HIS A 65 -6.17 13.04 -6.42
CA HIS A 65 -6.88 13.62 -7.57
C HIS A 65 -6.79 12.74 -8.82
N TRP A 66 -5.64 12.10 -9.06
CA TRP A 66 -5.45 11.19 -10.19
C TRP A 66 -6.10 9.82 -9.94
N LEU A 67 -6.00 9.29 -8.71
CA LEU A 67 -6.57 8.01 -8.34
C LEU A 67 -8.10 8.04 -8.22
N ARG A 68 -8.75 9.20 -8.25
CA ARG A 68 -10.20 9.34 -8.00
C ARG A 68 -11.05 8.32 -8.76
N ASP A 69 -10.79 8.14 -10.05
CA ASP A 69 -11.56 7.22 -10.89
C ASP A 69 -11.13 5.74 -10.68
N LEU A 70 -9.92 5.50 -10.17
CA LEU A 70 -9.42 4.17 -9.83
C LEU A 70 -9.96 3.69 -8.48
N LEU A 71 -10.18 4.60 -7.53
CA LEU A 71 -10.71 4.28 -6.19
C LEU A 71 -12.13 3.69 -6.22
N VAL A 72 -12.88 3.88 -7.32
CA VAL A 72 -14.21 3.31 -7.51
C VAL A 72 -14.15 1.80 -7.83
N ARG A 73 -12.98 1.30 -8.24
CA ARG A 73 -12.78 -0.13 -8.53
C ARG A 73 -12.71 -0.93 -7.24
N GLU A 74 -13.27 -2.14 -7.27
CA GLU A 74 -13.27 -3.05 -6.12
C GLU A 74 -11.83 -3.32 -5.64
N GLY A 75 -11.61 -3.21 -4.33
CA GLY A 75 -10.33 -3.48 -3.66
C GLY A 75 -9.23 -2.40 -3.81
N GLU A 76 -9.33 -1.49 -4.78
CA GLU A 76 -8.32 -0.44 -4.99
C GLU A 76 -8.36 0.63 -3.89
N SER A 77 -9.55 1.00 -3.42
CA SER A 77 -9.71 1.96 -2.33
C SER A 77 -9.05 1.48 -1.04
N ASP A 78 -9.25 0.22 -0.67
CA ASP A 78 -8.65 -0.39 0.52
C ASP A 78 -7.13 -0.50 0.39
N ARG A 79 -6.62 -0.91 -0.78
CA ARG A 79 -5.19 -0.95 -1.06
C ARG A 79 -4.54 0.43 -0.90
N VAL A 80 -5.17 1.48 -1.42
CA VAL A 80 -4.67 2.86 -1.28
C VAL A 80 -4.74 3.31 0.18
N ARG A 81 -5.83 3.01 0.90
CA ARG A 81 -5.97 3.32 2.33
C ARG A 81 -4.88 2.67 3.17
N GLN A 82 -4.58 1.40 2.95
CA GLN A 82 -3.51 0.69 3.66
C GLN A 82 -2.13 1.32 3.44
N LYS A 83 -1.80 1.70 2.20
CA LYS A 83 -0.54 2.37 1.88
C LYS A 83 -0.44 3.74 2.55
N LEU A 84 -1.52 4.53 2.50
CA LEU A 84 -1.58 5.84 3.14
C LEU A 84 -1.54 5.74 4.67
N ALA A 85 -2.20 4.75 5.27
CA ALA A 85 -2.14 4.49 6.71
C ALA A 85 -0.69 4.22 7.17
N LYS A 86 0.06 3.40 6.42
CA LYS A 86 1.49 3.16 6.67
C LYS A 86 2.32 4.45 6.55
N LEU A 87 2.09 5.24 5.51
CA LEU A 87 2.77 6.53 5.31
C LEU A 87 2.49 7.51 6.46
N PHE A 88 1.24 7.58 6.92
CA PHE A 88 0.82 8.44 8.02
C PHE A 88 1.25 7.93 9.40
N GLY A 89 1.57 6.64 9.51
CA GLY A 89 2.13 6.02 10.71
C GLY A 89 3.66 6.16 10.82
N ASP A 90 4.34 6.54 9.74
CA ASP A 90 5.79 6.72 9.73
C ASP A 90 6.21 7.92 10.62
N PRO A 91 7.03 7.75 11.67
CA PRO A 91 7.34 8.82 12.62
C PRO A 91 7.95 10.11 12.03
N PRO A 92 8.89 10.08 11.07
CA PRO A 92 9.45 11.30 10.47
C PRO A 92 8.51 11.96 9.46
N THR A 93 7.66 11.19 8.78
CA THR A 93 6.87 11.67 7.63
C THR A 93 5.41 11.94 8.00
N GLY A 94 4.81 11.11 8.84
CA GLY A 94 3.38 11.13 9.19
C GLY A 94 2.90 12.41 9.87
N PRO A 95 3.50 12.84 11.00
CA PRO A 95 3.06 14.05 11.72
C PRO A 95 3.00 15.33 10.87
N PRO A 96 4.04 15.69 10.08
CA PRO A 96 3.97 16.90 9.25
C PRO A 96 2.92 16.77 8.15
N LEU A 97 2.70 15.57 7.57
CA LEU A 97 1.65 15.36 6.58
C LEU A 97 0.25 15.53 7.18
N LYS A 98 -0.03 14.89 8.32
CA LYS A 98 -1.33 15.00 9.00
C LYS A 98 -1.65 16.43 9.39
N ALA A 99 -0.68 17.14 9.96
CA ALA A 99 -0.83 18.54 10.34
C ALA A 99 -1.13 19.43 9.12
N ASP A 100 -0.39 19.23 8.02
CA ASP A 100 -0.54 20.00 6.79
C ASP A 100 -1.91 19.78 6.12
N ILE A 101 -2.41 18.54 6.11
CA ILE A 101 -3.75 18.20 5.62
C ILE A 101 -4.83 18.87 6.47
N ASN A 102 -4.70 18.82 7.80
CA ASN A 102 -5.66 19.45 8.72
C ASN A 102 -5.72 20.97 8.53
N VAL A 103 -4.56 21.64 8.45
CA VAL A 103 -4.48 23.08 8.17
C VAL A 103 -5.09 23.43 6.81
N GLY A 104 -4.90 22.57 5.80
CA GLY A 104 -5.41 22.79 4.45
C GLY A 104 -6.80 22.22 4.17
N LYS A 105 -7.54 21.77 5.18
CA LYS A 105 -8.83 21.06 5.01
C LYS A 105 -9.84 21.81 4.15
N THR A 106 -9.91 23.14 4.27
CA THR A 106 -10.84 23.98 3.50
C THR A 106 -10.53 24.04 2.00
N ALA A 107 -9.30 23.70 1.60
CA ALA A 107 -8.88 23.64 0.21
C ALA A 107 -9.08 22.25 -0.42
N LEU A 108 -9.61 21.28 0.33
CA LEU A 108 -9.88 19.93 -0.16
C LEU A 108 -11.32 19.81 -0.66
N PRO A 109 -11.55 19.07 -1.76
CA PRO A 109 -12.89 18.61 -2.10
C PRO A 109 -13.45 17.70 -1.00
N THR A 110 -14.76 17.77 -0.75
CA THR A 110 -15.45 16.98 0.28
C THR A 110 -15.11 15.49 0.22
N TRP A 111 -15.16 14.88 -0.97
CA TRP A 111 -14.88 13.46 -1.15
C TRP A 111 -13.48 13.04 -0.67
N MET A 112 -12.49 13.92 -0.84
CA MET A 112 -11.10 13.63 -0.49
C MET A 112 -10.88 13.73 1.01
N TRP A 113 -11.52 14.71 1.66
CA TRP A 113 -11.51 14.80 3.11
C TRP A 113 -12.19 13.58 3.75
N GLU A 114 -13.37 13.17 3.28
CA GLU A 114 -14.06 11.97 3.79
C GLU A 114 -13.21 10.70 3.62
N PHE A 115 -12.42 10.63 2.55
CA PHE A 115 -11.48 9.52 2.34
C PHE A 115 -10.28 9.54 3.29
N LEU A 116 -9.72 10.73 3.58
CA LEU A 116 -8.52 10.91 4.40
C LEU A 116 -8.80 10.94 5.90
N LYS A 117 -9.97 11.45 6.30
CA LYS A 117 -10.39 11.62 7.70
C LYS A 117 -10.12 10.39 8.57
N PRO A 118 -10.61 9.17 8.24
CA PRO A 118 -10.38 7.99 9.09
C PRO A 118 -8.90 7.63 9.24
N LEU A 119 -8.07 7.93 8.22
CA LEU A 119 -6.63 7.63 8.23
C LEU A 119 -5.83 8.62 9.09
N ILE A 120 -6.33 9.85 9.23
CA ILE A 120 -5.67 10.92 9.97
C ILE A 120 -6.07 10.88 11.44
N GLU A 121 -7.37 10.74 11.70
CA GLU A 121 -7.97 10.69 13.04
C GLU A 121 -7.66 9.37 13.75
N GLY A 122 -7.23 8.35 13.01
CA GLY A 122 -6.80 7.09 13.58
C GLY A 122 -7.99 6.23 13.96
N ASP A 123 -8.95 6.06 13.04
CA ASP A 123 -9.88 4.93 13.12
C ASP A 123 -9.05 3.66 12.95
N THR A 124 -8.55 3.20 14.08
CA THR A 124 -8.14 1.83 14.31
C THR A 124 -9.41 1.00 14.16
N ASN A 125 -9.88 0.81 12.93
CA ASN A 125 -10.78 -0.30 12.68
C ASN A 125 -9.91 -1.54 12.81
N VAL A 126 -9.97 -2.08 14.02
CA VAL A 126 -9.37 -3.32 14.46
C VAL A 126 -9.89 -4.45 13.57
N GLN A 127 -9.32 -4.59 12.37
CA GLN A 127 -9.33 -5.85 11.62
C GLN A 127 -8.19 -6.77 12.07
N ASP A 128 -7.56 -6.45 13.20
CA ASP A 128 -6.65 -7.31 13.99
C ASP A 128 -7.39 -8.17 15.04
N ARG A 129 -8.69 -8.43 14.83
CA ARG A 129 -9.49 -9.33 15.68
C ARG A 129 -10.13 -10.51 14.93
N TYR A 130 -9.52 -10.93 13.82
CA TYR A 130 -9.82 -12.25 13.26
C TYR A 130 -9.14 -13.37 14.07
N VAL A 131 -9.80 -13.71 15.19
CA VAL A 131 -9.92 -15.05 15.82
C VAL A 131 -8.63 -15.83 16.14
N ASP A 132 -8.05 -15.52 17.30
CA ASP A 132 -7.32 -16.49 18.14
C ASP A 132 -8.27 -17.04 19.23
N ALA A 133 -9.24 -17.88 18.82
CA ALA A 133 -10.22 -18.44 19.76
C ALA A 133 -10.83 -19.77 19.35
N ASN A 134 -10.11 -20.68 18.65
CA ASN A 134 -10.65 -22.00 18.28
C ASN A 134 -9.62 -23.15 18.27
N TYR A 135 -8.78 -23.26 19.30
CA TYR A 135 -8.14 -24.54 19.68
C TYR A 135 -8.10 -24.69 21.20
N ALA A 136 -9.28 -24.72 21.82
CA ALA A 136 -9.48 -25.14 23.20
C ALA A 136 -10.68 -26.09 23.29
N ALA A 137 -10.52 -27.23 22.64
CA ALA A 137 -11.27 -28.47 22.79
C ALA A 137 -10.28 -29.51 22.22
N ASP A 138 -9.67 -30.40 22.98
CA ASP A 138 -10.28 -31.32 23.92
C ASP A 138 -9.26 -31.69 25.02
N ASP A 139 -9.68 -31.61 26.27
CA ASP A 139 -9.02 -32.33 27.36
C ASP A 139 -10.09 -33.03 28.19
N ASP A 140 -9.73 -34.25 28.58
CA ASP A 140 -10.35 -35.12 29.59
C ASP A 140 -11.48 -36.09 29.18
N HIS A 141 -11.07 -37.34 28.87
CA HIS A 141 -11.66 -38.51 29.55
C HIS A 141 -10.62 -39.64 29.73
N ARG A 142 -10.01 -39.63 30.93
CA ARG A 142 -9.57 -40.72 31.82
C ARG A 142 -9.46 -42.20 31.35
N HIS A 143 -8.25 -42.72 31.56
CA HIS A 143 -7.84 -43.96 32.27
C HIS A 143 -8.64 -45.28 32.10
N HIS A 144 -7.94 -46.38 31.74
CA HIS A 144 -7.74 -47.56 32.62
C HIS A 144 -6.79 -48.62 31.99
N LEU A 145 -6.01 -49.26 32.86
CA LEU A 145 -4.94 -50.25 32.60
C LEU A 145 -5.42 -51.61 32.09
N ALA A 146 -4.60 -52.33 31.29
CA ALA A 146 -3.93 -53.59 31.72
C ALA A 146 -3.23 -54.36 30.56
N ALA A 147 -1.96 -54.68 30.80
CA ALA A 147 -1.22 -55.92 30.54
C ALA A 147 -1.41 -56.74 29.23
N GLY A 148 -0.28 -57.05 28.57
CA GLY A 148 -0.07 -58.37 27.96
C GLY A 148 0.71 -58.42 26.63
N ALA A 149 1.94 -58.96 26.71
CA ALA A 149 2.70 -59.67 25.66
C ALA A 149 3.33 -58.90 24.47
N ARG A 150 4.67 -58.81 24.50
CA ARG A 150 5.58 -58.88 23.33
C ARG A 150 5.73 -60.36 22.87
N PRO A 151 6.51 -60.73 21.83
CA PRO A 151 7.16 -59.96 20.75
C PRO A 151 6.92 -60.58 19.34
N ARG A 152 7.41 -59.91 18.28
CA ARG A 152 8.25 -60.55 17.24
C ARG A 152 8.89 -59.50 16.33
N ASP A 153 10.22 -59.56 16.26
CA ASP A 153 11.09 -58.72 15.44
C ASP A 153 11.18 -59.19 13.98
N ASP A 154 11.58 -58.21 13.16
CA ASP A 154 12.51 -58.30 12.01
C ASP A 154 11.96 -58.56 10.58
N PRO A 155 12.71 -58.21 9.51
CA PRO A 155 12.68 -56.89 8.86
C PRO A 155 12.59 -57.02 7.33
N THR A 156 12.39 -55.94 6.58
CA THR A 156 13.03 -55.81 5.23
C THR A 156 12.93 -54.39 4.67
N LYS A 157 14.11 -53.78 4.48
CA LYS A 157 14.60 -53.00 3.31
C LYS A 157 13.51 -52.37 2.40
N LYS A 158 13.61 -51.10 1.99
CA LYS A 158 14.79 -50.46 1.40
C LYS A 158 14.59 -48.96 1.25
N VAL A 159 15.69 -48.25 1.45
CA VAL A 159 15.90 -46.81 1.44
C VAL A 159 16.27 -46.32 0.02
N GLN A 160 15.68 -45.19 -0.35
CA GLN A 160 16.14 -44.05 -1.19
C GLN A 160 16.66 -44.18 -2.63
N SER A 161 16.32 -43.09 -3.34
CA SER A 161 17.09 -42.29 -4.31
C SER A 161 16.56 -42.37 -5.74
N ALA A 162 15.79 -41.38 -6.20
CA ALA A 162 16.21 -40.05 -6.63
C ALA A 162 17.11 -40.04 -7.88
N LYS A 163 16.60 -39.43 -8.95
CA LYS A 163 17.11 -38.22 -9.64
C LYS A 163 17.23 -38.35 -11.16
N ARG A 164 16.76 -37.26 -11.80
CA ARG A 164 17.09 -36.70 -13.12
C ARG A 164 16.39 -37.32 -14.33
N SER A 165 16.08 -36.62 -15.42
CA SER A 165 15.95 -35.20 -15.80
C SER A 165 15.78 -35.21 -17.33
N ARG A 166 15.03 -34.24 -17.87
CA ARG A 166 15.13 -33.67 -19.24
C ARG A 166 14.68 -34.55 -20.43
N VAL A 167 13.70 -34.16 -21.26
CA VAL A 167 13.54 -33.00 -22.20
C VAL A 167 13.86 -33.39 -23.65
N ARG A 168 13.07 -32.79 -24.57
CA ARG A 168 13.10 -32.70 -26.05
C ARG A 168 12.47 -33.88 -26.80
N LYS A 169 11.39 -33.69 -27.56
CA LYS A 169 11.08 -32.78 -28.70
C LYS A 169 11.73 -33.27 -30.00
N THR A 170 10.89 -33.79 -30.88
CA THR A 170 10.88 -33.57 -32.34
C THR A 170 9.43 -33.68 -32.78
#